data_AF-A0A926G4X0-F1
#
_entry.id   AF-A0A926G4X0-F1
#
_cell.length_a   1.000
_cell.length_b   1.000
_cell.length_c   1.000
_cell.angle_alpha   90.00
_cell.angle_beta   90.00
_cell.angle_gamma   90.00
#
_symmetry.space_group_name_H-M   'P 1'
#
loop_
_entity.id
_entity.type
_entity.pdbx_description
1 polymer ?
#
loop_
_entity_poly.entity_id
_entity_poly.type
_entity_poly.pdbx_seq_one_letter_code
_entity_poly.pdbx_strand_id
1 'polypeptide(L)'
;MNVAGGFNTGFSFFYSAVNNPAFVNVYSGLNGTGTLLATLNLPVTPSMPGDPACGGGGFCPFVPIGVSFAGTALSVDFGGSANQVAFAAITINSATPGGVPEPAAWGMLIGGFGLAGAAMRTRRTKVAFAA
;
A
#
# COMPACT_ATOMS: atom_id res chain seq x y z
N MET A 1 4.92 2.60 17.73
CA MET A 1 5.83 1.53 17.25
C MET A 1 7.27 1.95 17.45
N ASN A 2 8.18 1.01 17.72
CA ASN A 2 9.61 1.26 17.89
C ASN A 2 10.42 0.49 16.85
N VAL A 3 11.50 1.10 16.38
CA VAL A 3 12.46 0.51 15.44
C VAL A 3 13.87 0.79 15.97
N ALA A 4 14.43 -0.15 16.72
CA ALA A 4 15.72 0.05 17.40
C ALA A 4 16.89 0.32 16.43
N GLY A 5 16.84 -0.24 15.22
CA GLY A 5 17.84 0.03 14.16
C GLY A 5 17.67 1.39 13.46
N GLY A 6 16.57 2.09 13.75
CA GLY A 6 16.23 3.38 13.17
C GLY A 6 15.91 3.39 11.67
N PHE A 7 15.43 4.54 11.21
CA PHE A 7 15.15 4.85 9.81
C PHE A 7 15.29 6.36 9.59
N ASN A 8 15.77 6.79 8.42
CA ASN A 8 16.22 8.18 8.22
C ASN A 8 15.79 8.82 6.89
N THR A 9 15.28 8.06 5.94
CA THR A 9 14.84 8.61 4.65
C THR A 9 13.40 9.14 4.69
N GLY A 10 12.51 8.43 5.39
CA GLY A 10 11.09 8.76 5.40
C GLY A 10 10.23 7.67 6.02
N PHE A 11 8.95 8.00 6.17
CA PHE A 11 7.91 7.11 6.68
C PHE A 11 6.65 7.27 5.86
N SER A 12 6.03 6.16 5.47
CA SER A 12 4.81 6.17 4.68
C SER A 12 3.94 4.94 4.94
N PHE A 13 2.66 5.06 4.63
CA PHE A 13 1.67 4.01 4.84
C PHE A 13 0.40 4.36 4.06
N PHE A 14 -0.56 3.44 4.07
CA PHE A 14 -1.92 3.74 3.69
C PHE A 14 -2.80 3.83 4.93
N TYR A 15 -3.81 4.70 4.90
CA TYR A 15 -4.75 4.84 6.00
C TYR A 15 -6.18 5.07 5.55
N SER A 16 -7.12 4.78 6.44
CA SER A 16 -8.52 5.15 6.28
C SER A 16 -9.03 5.70 7.62
N ALA A 17 -9.55 6.92 7.60
CA ALA A 17 -10.03 7.66 8.78
C ALA A 17 -11.38 8.29 8.44
N VAL A 18 -12.47 7.53 8.58
CA VAL A 18 -13.77 7.95 8.02
C VAL A 18 -14.47 9.02 8.87
N ASN A 19 -14.43 8.89 10.19
CA ASN A 19 -15.26 9.73 11.08
C ASN A 19 -14.48 10.88 11.72
N ASN A 20 -13.20 10.69 12.02
CA ASN A 20 -12.41 11.63 12.78
C ASN A 20 -11.00 11.78 12.20
N PRO A 21 -10.43 13.00 12.17
CA PRO A 21 -9.03 13.18 11.83
C PRO A 21 -8.13 12.64 12.95
N ALA A 22 -6.87 12.43 12.61
CA ALA A 22 -5.84 11.92 13.52
C ALA A 22 -4.47 12.47 13.12
N PHE A 23 -3.41 12.00 13.77
CA PHE A 23 -2.05 12.33 13.38
C PHE A 23 -1.09 11.18 13.64
N VAL A 24 0.06 11.23 12.99
CA VAL A 24 1.19 10.34 13.23
C VAL A 24 2.43 11.18 13.46
N ASN A 25 3.12 10.94 14.57
CA ASN A 25 4.34 11.65 14.93
C ASN A 25 5.54 10.73 14.80
N VAL A 26 6.61 11.23 14.21
CA VAL A 26 7.88 10.51 14.01
C VAL A 26 8.92 11.10 14.96
N TYR A 27 9.52 10.26 15.79
CA TYR A 27 10.41 10.68 16.87
C TYR A 27 11.81 10.10 16.75
N SER A 28 12.81 10.89 17.17
CA SER A 28 14.21 10.48 17.19
C SER A 28 14.55 9.48 18.30
N GLY A 29 13.74 9.39 19.36
CA GLY A 29 13.91 8.46 20.47
C GLY A 29 12.93 7.29 20.42
N LEU A 30 13.15 6.27 21.24
CA LEU A 30 12.22 5.16 21.41
C LEU A 30 10.99 5.61 22.23
N ASN A 31 9.84 4.95 22.05
CA ASN A 31 8.61 5.19 22.80
C ASN A 31 8.08 6.63 22.70
N GLY A 32 8.20 7.28 21.54
CA GLY A 32 7.73 8.65 21.34
C GLY A 32 8.54 9.70 22.10
N THR A 33 9.77 9.38 22.51
CA THR A 33 10.69 10.32 23.19
C THR A 33 11.65 10.98 22.20
N GLY A 34 12.45 11.94 22.68
CA GLY A 34 13.41 12.65 21.85
C GLY A 34 12.77 13.79 21.06
N THR A 35 13.38 14.16 19.93
CA THR A 35 12.88 15.25 19.09
C THR A 35 11.80 14.76 18.14
N LEU A 36 10.79 15.59 17.92
CA LEU A 36 9.79 15.38 16.88
C LEU A 36 10.42 15.71 15.52
N LEU A 37 10.59 14.70 14.68
CA LEU A 37 11.23 14.83 13.36
C LEU A 37 10.21 15.16 12.25
N ALA A 38 8.99 14.64 12.37
CA ALA A 38 7.89 14.95 11.47
C ALA A 38 6.52 14.65 12.10
N THR A 39 5.49 15.33 11.60
CA THR A 39 4.08 15.04 11.88
C THR A 39 3.35 14.85 10.55
N LEU A 40 2.60 13.75 10.44
CA LEU A 40 1.63 13.56 9.38
C LEU A 40 0.24 13.82 9.96
N ASN A 41 -0.42 14.85 9.46
CA ASN A 41 -1.82 15.10 9.78
C ASN A 41 -2.69 14.19 8.90
N LEU A 42 -3.59 13.44 9.52
CA LEU A 42 -4.51 12.52 8.86
C LEU A 42 -5.89 13.16 8.81
N PRO A 43 -6.25 13.90 7.74
CA PRO A 43 -7.63 14.34 7.56
C PRO A 43 -8.54 13.14 7.35
N VAL A 44 -9.85 13.38 7.52
CA VAL A 44 -10.85 12.36 7.23
C VAL A 44 -10.77 11.92 5.76
N THR A 45 -10.88 10.62 5.54
CA THR A 45 -10.87 10.00 4.21
C THR A 45 -12.30 9.79 3.72
N PRO A 46 -12.50 9.62 2.40
CA PRO A 46 -13.78 9.16 1.89
C PRO A 46 -14.23 7.85 2.56
N SER A 47 -15.54 7.60 2.54
CA SER A 47 -16.16 6.33 2.93
C SER A 47 -16.85 5.72 1.72
N MET A 48 -16.46 4.50 1.35
CA MET A 48 -17.02 3.79 0.20
C MET A 48 -17.51 2.38 0.60
N PRO A 49 -18.53 2.27 1.48
CA PRO A 49 -18.97 0.97 2.00
C PRO A 49 -19.56 0.03 0.93
N GLY A 50 -19.96 0.56 -0.23
CA GLY A 50 -20.50 -0.20 -1.35
C GLY A 50 -19.47 -0.63 -2.40
N ASP A 51 -18.20 -0.25 -2.25
CA ASP A 51 -17.16 -0.66 -3.19
C ASP A 51 -16.80 -2.15 -2.96
N PRO A 52 -16.79 -3.00 -4.00
CA PRO A 52 -16.39 -4.40 -3.88
C PRO A 52 -14.98 -4.58 -3.30
N ALA A 53 -14.06 -3.65 -3.55
CA ALA A 53 -12.71 -3.65 -2.98
C ALA A 53 -12.71 -3.49 -1.46
N CYS A 54 -13.77 -2.90 -0.89
CA CYS A 54 -13.92 -2.70 0.54
C CYS A 54 -14.50 -3.92 1.26
N GLY A 55 -15.10 -4.88 0.55
CA GLY A 55 -15.65 -6.10 1.15
C GLY A 55 -16.68 -5.85 2.26
N GLY A 56 -17.34 -4.70 2.25
CA GLY A 56 -18.27 -4.25 3.31
C GLY A 56 -17.61 -3.66 4.57
N GLY A 57 -16.30 -3.41 4.55
CA GLY A 57 -15.57 -2.79 5.66
C GLY A 57 -15.90 -1.30 5.86
N GLY A 58 -15.97 -0.87 7.12
CA GLY A 58 -16.31 0.52 7.49
C GLY A 58 -15.16 1.53 7.37
N PHE A 59 -13.91 1.06 7.20
CA PHE A 59 -12.72 1.90 7.02
C PHE A 59 -12.09 1.62 5.65
N CYS A 60 -12.68 2.20 4.61
CA CYS A 60 -12.27 2.04 3.23
C CYS A 60 -12.81 3.22 2.36
N PRO A 61 -12.06 3.73 1.37
CA PRO A 61 -10.77 3.25 0.88
C PRO A 61 -9.57 3.61 1.76
N PHE A 62 -8.47 2.90 1.54
CA PHE A 62 -7.16 3.21 2.08
C PHE A 62 -6.43 4.15 1.13
N VAL A 63 -6.07 5.34 1.61
CA VAL A 63 -5.34 6.35 0.83
C VAL A 63 -3.88 6.43 1.28
N PRO A 64 -2.93 6.64 0.36
CA PRO A 64 -1.51 6.73 0.72
C PRO A 64 -1.19 8.06 1.39
N ILE A 65 -0.28 8.03 2.35
CA ILE A 65 0.35 9.22 2.92
C ILE A 65 1.79 8.90 3.32
N GLY A 66 2.64 9.93 3.32
CA GLY A 66 4.00 9.78 3.79
C GLY A 66 4.71 11.11 3.95
N VAL A 67 5.89 11.05 4.58
CA VAL A 67 6.71 12.22 4.88
C VAL A 67 8.18 11.84 4.83
N SER A 68 8.99 12.74 4.27
CA SER A 68 10.45 12.72 4.44
C SER A 68 10.83 13.60 5.63
N PHE A 69 11.91 13.25 6.30
CA PHE A 69 12.41 14.01 7.45
C PHE A 69 13.93 13.91 7.51
N ALA A 70 14.55 14.82 8.25
CA ALA A 70 15.98 14.78 8.52
C ALA A 70 16.26 14.11 9.87
N GLY A 71 17.40 13.42 9.98
CA GLY A 71 17.81 12.69 11.19
C GLY A 71 17.36 11.23 11.20
N THR A 72 17.66 10.54 12.31
CA THR A 72 17.32 9.12 12.50
C THR A 72 16.14 9.01 13.45
N ALA A 73 15.02 8.51 12.94
CA ALA A 73 13.85 8.17 13.74
C ALA A 73 13.99 6.79 14.36
N LEU A 74 13.57 6.63 15.60
CA LEU A 74 13.57 5.37 16.34
C LEU A 74 12.15 4.94 16.72
N SER A 75 11.16 5.83 16.68
CA SER A 75 9.77 5.47 16.94
C SER A 75 8.78 6.31 16.13
N VAL A 76 7.59 5.75 15.99
CA VAL A 76 6.43 6.41 15.40
C VAL A 76 5.26 6.24 16.35
N ASP A 77 4.60 7.33 16.68
CA ASP A 77 3.40 7.37 17.51
C ASP A 77 2.16 7.60 16.64
N PHE A 78 1.11 6.81 16.89
CA PHE A 78 -0.16 6.90 16.16
C PHE A 78 -1.20 7.48 17.13
N GLY A 79 -1.56 8.74 16.93
CA GLY A 79 -2.31 9.53 17.90
C GLY A 79 -3.52 10.26 17.30
N GLY A 80 -4.22 11.01 18.16
CA GLY A 80 -5.36 11.84 17.80
C GLY A 80 -6.71 11.21 18.11
N SER A 81 -7.05 10.08 17.47
CA SER A 81 -8.39 9.48 17.59
C SER A 81 -8.33 7.95 17.78
N ALA A 82 -8.65 7.48 18.98
CA ALA A 82 -8.66 6.05 19.30
C ALA A 82 -9.78 5.31 18.57
N ASN A 83 -9.47 4.16 17.97
CA ASN A 83 -10.42 3.30 17.24
C ASN A 83 -11.10 3.96 16.02
N GLN A 84 -10.53 5.06 15.48
CA GLN A 84 -11.11 5.80 14.35
C GLN A 84 -10.22 5.80 13.09
N VAL A 85 -9.10 5.09 13.11
CA VAL A 85 -8.18 5.03 11.97
C VAL A 85 -7.69 3.60 11.76
N ALA A 86 -7.80 3.13 10.52
CA ALA A 86 -7.16 1.91 10.07
C ALA A 86 -5.87 2.24 9.32
N PHE A 87 -4.80 1.50 9.58
CA PHE A 87 -3.49 1.66 8.94
C PHE A 87 -3.09 0.38 8.20
N ALA A 88 -2.45 0.52 7.05
CA ALA A 88 -1.98 -0.60 6.23
C ALA A 88 -0.63 -0.30 5.56
N ALA A 89 0.11 -1.36 5.24
CA ALA A 89 1.35 -1.33 4.45
C ALA A 89 2.36 -0.25 4.90
N ILE A 90 2.72 -0.27 6.18
CA ILE A 90 3.73 0.62 6.75
C ILE A 90 5.08 0.39 6.07
N THR A 91 5.67 1.47 5.55
CA THR A 91 6.95 1.49 4.87
C THR A 91 7.90 2.45 5.59
N ILE A 92 9.06 1.93 6.00
CA ILE A 92 10.16 2.72 6.58
C ILE A 92 11.22 3.00 5.52
N ASN A 93 12.01 4.07 5.70
CA ASN A 93 13.01 4.53 4.75
C ASN A 93 12.45 4.94 3.38
N SER A 94 11.16 5.31 3.32
CA SER A 94 10.52 5.85 2.13
C SER A 94 9.38 6.79 2.51
N ALA A 95 9.30 7.92 1.83
CA ALA A 95 8.17 8.87 1.94
C ALA A 95 6.97 8.46 1.08
N THR A 96 7.11 7.45 0.24
CA THR A 96 6.04 6.90 -0.60
C THR A 96 5.81 5.44 -0.24
N PRO A 97 4.56 5.04 0.07
CA PRO A 97 4.30 3.66 0.44
C PRO A 97 4.51 2.75 -0.78
N GLY A 98 5.06 1.55 -0.54
CA GLY A 98 5.30 0.59 -1.61
C GLY A 98 4.00 0.20 -2.33
N GLY A 99 4.04 0.18 -3.66
CA GLY A 99 2.93 -0.37 -4.45
C GLY A 99 2.84 -1.88 -4.25
N VAL A 100 1.63 -2.44 -4.22
CA VAL A 100 1.43 -3.88 -4.35
C VAL A 100 1.97 -4.28 -5.73
N PRO A 101 3.03 -5.11 -5.83
CA PRO A 101 3.50 -5.57 -7.14
C PRO A 101 2.34 -6.25 -7.85
N GLU A 102 1.96 -5.76 -9.02
CA GLU A 102 0.79 -6.31 -9.70
C GLU A 102 0.98 -7.82 -9.93
N PRO A 103 0.07 -8.66 -9.41
CA PRO A 103 0.31 -10.08 -9.26
C PRO A 103 0.17 -10.78 -10.61
N ALA A 104 1.30 -11.19 -11.20
CA ALA A 104 1.37 -12.15 -12.29
C ALA A 104 0.49 -11.87 -13.53
N ALA A 105 -0.16 -10.70 -13.66
CA ALA A 105 -1.10 -10.42 -14.74
C ALA A 105 -0.41 -10.58 -16.10
N TRP A 106 0.81 -10.08 -16.21
CA TRP A 106 1.68 -10.29 -17.37
C TRP A 106 2.04 -11.76 -17.59
N GLY A 107 2.39 -12.49 -16.52
CA GLY A 107 2.71 -13.92 -16.60
C GLY A 107 1.50 -14.78 -17.02
N MET A 108 0.32 -14.46 -16.52
CA MET A 108 -0.95 -15.12 -16.84
C MET A 108 -1.42 -14.75 -18.26
N LEU A 109 -1.23 -13.50 -18.68
CA LEU A 109 -1.55 -13.04 -20.03
C LEU A 109 -0.63 -13.69 -21.06
N ILE A 110 0.69 -13.63 -20.84
CA ILE A 110 1.69 -14.26 -21.71
C ILE A 110 1.51 -15.79 -21.70
N GLY A 111 1.33 -16.39 -20.53
CA GLY A 111 1.10 -17.83 -20.39
C GLY A 111 -0.19 -18.27 -21.09
N GLY A 112 -1.29 -17.54 -20.91
CA GLY A 112 -2.57 -17.80 -21.56
C GLY A 112 -2.49 -17.70 -23.09
N PHE A 113 -1.89 -16.63 -23.62
CA PHE A 113 -1.69 -16.49 -25.06
C PHE A 113 -0.70 -17.53 -25.63
N GLY A 114 0.35 -17.88 -24.89
CA GLY A 114 1.30 -18.91 -25.27
C GLY A 114 0.64 -20.28 -25.39
N LEU A 115 -0.21 -20.66 -24.43
CA LEU A 115 -0.98 -21.91 -24.47
C LEU A 115 -2.03 -21.91 -25.59
N ALA A 116 -2.76 -20.82 -25.78
CA ALA A 116 -3.74 -20.69 -26.86
C ALA A 116 -3.09 -20.81 -28.25
N GLY A 117 -1.97 -20.11 -28.46
CA GLY A 117 -1.20 -20.19 -29.70
C GLY A 117 -0.64 -21.59 -29.96
N ALA A 118 -0.09 -22.25 -28.93
CA ALA A 118 0.39 -23.62 -29.03
C ALA A 118 -0.72 -24.61 -29.41
N ALA A 119 -1.90 -24.48 -28.80
CA ALA A 119 -3.07 -25.32 -29.11
C ALA A 119 -3.60 -25.10 -30.54
N MET A 120 -3.48 -23.90 -31.09
CA MET A 120 -3.86 -23.62 -32.47
C MET A 120 -2.83 -24.17 -33.47
N ARG A 121 -1.52 -24.12 -33.13
CA ARG A 121 -0.43 -24.64 -33.96
C ARG A 121 -0.46 -26.16 -34.14
N THR A 122 -0.98 -26.92 -33.18
CA THR A 122 -1.03 -28.39 -33.28
C THR A 122 -2.16 -28.88 -34.20
N ARG A 123 -3.13 -28.02 -34.56
CA ARG A 123 -4.17 -28.35 -35.55
C ARG A 123 -3.59 -28.25 -36.96
N ARG A 124 -3.05 -29.36 -37.48
CA ARG A 124 -2.67 -29.47 -38.90
C ARG A 124 -3.93 -29.38 -39.77
N THR A 125 -4.04 -28.32 -40.56
CA THR A 125 -5.04 -28.21 -41.64
C THR A 125 -4.68 -29.21 -42.74
N LYS A 126 -5.55 -30.18 -43.01
CA LYS A 126 -5.41 -31.03 -44.20
C LYS A 126 -5.72 -30.16 -45.42
N VAL A 127 -4.69 -29.80 -46.18
CA VAL A 127 -4.86 -29.06 -47.43
C VAL A 127 -5.26 -30.07 -48.51
N ALA A 128 -6.46 -29.92 -49.08
CA ALA A 128 -6.89 -30.66 -50.25
C ALA A 128 -6.73 -29.75 -51.47
N PHE A 129 -6.00 -30.22 -52.49
CA PHE A 129 -5.87 -29.51 -53.76
C PHE A 129 -7.02 -29.93 -54.68
N ALA A 130 -7.63 -28.96 -55.36
CA ALA A 130 -8.61 -29.22 -56.41
C ALA A 130 -7.88 -29.70 -57.67
N ALA A 131 -8.43 -30.74 -58.31
CA ALA A 131 -7.94 -31.29 -59.57
C ALA A 131 -8.58 -30.59 -60.77
#